data_AF-D7KHG7-F1
#
_entry.id   AF-D7KHG7-F1
#
_cell.length_a   1.000
_cell.length_b   1.000
_cell.length_c   1.000
_cell.angle_alpha   90.00
_cell.angle_beta   90.00
_cell.angle_gamma   90.00
#
_symmetry.space_group_name_H-M   'P 1'
#
loop_
_entity.id
_entity.type
_entity.pdbx_description
1 polymer ?
#
loop_
_entity_poly.entity_id
_entity_poly.type
_entity_poly.pdbx_seq_one_letter_code
_entity_poly.pdbx_strand_id
1 'polypeptide(L)'
;MSIYRDEVRVICNPITGKYARLPKLMVKYENTINLFGFDPIDKQFKVLVLSNIVCNGTLIDILTLESGKMRWRKICCPLTHEVCFERICINGVLYYLGYKTDEESYVVACFDVRYEEFKFIDAKCIGRETRLINYKGKLGGIDWVKGGNRELCMWVLEDVEKQEWSKYVYTLPENEVLIDLYKYNVAGVTARGEVVLSRKFADMWSSQFYVFFFNPEKNTLQRVEIQGFEDEGREIYVYTFVDYVEDLTFNIMKTSYGAKSIEQERKPTSTGVASVNKFDALCLLDCDEFTGAET
;
A
#
# COMPACT_ATOMS: atom_id res chain seq x y z
N MET A 1 25.75 -19.15 10.94
CA MET A 1 25.98 -18.60 9.58
C MET A 1 24.72 -17.80 9.24
N SER A 2 24.78 -16.46 9.25
CA SER A 2 23.62 -15.62 8.93
C SER A 2 23.41 -15.62 7.42
N ILE A 3 22.27 -16.14 6.95
CA ILE A 3 21.91 -16.17 5.53
C ILE A 3 21.37 -14.79 5.17
N TYR A 4 22.13 -14.02 4.41
CA TYR A 4 21.62 -12.80 3.81
C TYR A 4 20.88 -13.18 2.52
N ARG A 5 19.66 -12.68 2.32
CA ARG A 5 18.96 -12.81 1.05
C ARG A 5 19.06 -11.52 0.25
N ASP A 6 19.26 -11.70 -1.05
CA ASP A 6 19.21 -10.65 -2.04
C ASP A 6 17.81 -10.62 -2.65
N GLU A 7 16.91 -9.85 -2.05
CA GLU A 7 15.57 -9.65 -2.59
C GLU A 7 15.55 -8.39 -3.46
N VAL A 8 15.18 -8.57 -4.74
CA VAL A 8 14.99 -7.46 -5.66
C VAL A 8 13.71 -6.72 -5.28
N ARG A 9 13.85 -5.48 -4.80
CA ARG A 9 12.72 -4.58 -4.53
C ARG A 9 12.47 -3.71 -5.75
N VAL A 10 11.20 -3.58 -6.12
CA VAL A 10 10.78 -2.78 -7.27
C VAL A 10 9.66 -1.82 -6.89
N ILE A 11 9.56 -0.74 -7.63
CA ILE A 11 8.39 0.15 -7.63
C ILE A 11 7.72 0.01 -8.97
N CYS A 12 6.41 -0.26 -8.95
CA CYS A 12 5.61 -0.45 -10.14
C CYS A 12 4.63 0.71 -10.31
N ASN A 13 4.48 1.19 -11.54
CA ASN A 13 3.36 2.00 -11.94
C ASN A 13 2.25 1.08 -12.46
N PRO A 14 1.13 0.94 -11.72
CA PRO A 14 0.09 -0.03 -12.05
C PRO A 14 -0.67 0.29 -13.34
N ILE A 15 -0.66 1.55 -13.82
CA ILE A 15 -1.31 1.92 -15.09
C ILE A 15 -0.48 1.49 -16.29
N THR A 16 0.82 1.79 -16.24
CA THR A 16 1.72 1.53 -17.38
C THR A 16 2.32 0.13 -17.36
N GLY A 17 2.20 -0.57 -16.22
CA GLY A 17 2.86 -1.87 -15.98
C GLY A 17 4.39 -1.77 -15.87
N LYS A 18 4.95 -0.56 -15.93
CA LYS A 18 6.39 -0.32 -15.86
C LYS A 18 6.88 -0.37 -14.42
N TYR A 19 8.10 -0.84 -14.23
CA TYR A 19 8.70 -0.94 -12.91
C TYR A 19 10.16 -0.49 -12.89
N ALA A 20 10.58 -0.06 -11.71
CA ALA A 20 11.93 0.41 -11.41
C ALA A 20 12.55 -0.49 -10.34
N ARG A 21 13.80 -0.91 -10.53
CA ARG A 21 14.55 -1.62 -9.48
C ARG A 21 15.11 -0.62 -8.48
N LEU A 22 14.95 -0.93 -7.19
CA LEU A 22 15.59 -0.17 -6.12
C LEU A 22 17.04 -0.63 -5.94
N PRO A 23 17.92 0.23 -5.39
CA PRO A 23 19.27 -0.19 -5.03
C PRO A 23 19.24 -1.46 -4.17
N LYS A 24 20.21 -2.33 -4.38
CA LYS A 24 20.32 -3.59 -3.64
C LYS A 24 20.38 -3.32 -2.13
N LEU A 25 19.54 -4.02 -1.38
CA LEU A 25 19.51 -4.00 0.08
C LEU A 25 19.74 -5.42 0.59
N MET A 26 20.85 -5.62 1.31
CA MET A 26 21.12 -6.90 1.97
C MET A 26 20.48 -6.91 3.35
N VAL A 27 19.42 -7.71 3.51
CA VAL A 27 18.74 -7.86 4.79
C VAL A 27 19.10 -9.20 5.43
N LYS A 28 19.25 -9.19 6.76
CA LYS A 28 19.63 -10.37 7.56
C LYS A 28 18.46 -11.32 7.84
N TYR A 29 17.22 -10.88 7.66
CA TYR A 29 16.03 -11.53 8.18
C TYR A 29 15.09 -11.93 7.04
N GLU A 30 14.44 -13.09 7.17
CA GLU A 30 13.57 -13.66 6.12
C GLU A 30 12.21 -12.94 6.00
N ASN A 31 11.76 -12.26 7.06
CA ASN A 31 10.47 -11.57 7.09
C ASN A 31 10.70 -10.05 7.15
N THR A 32 10.76 -9.41 5.98
CA THR A 32 10.82 -7.95 5.88
C THR A 32 9.47 -7.38 5.47
N ILE A 33 9.13 -6.22 6.01
CA ILE A 33 7.93 -5.49 5.63
C ILE A 33 8.35 -4.21 4.91
N ASN A 34 7.81 -4.03 3.71
CA ASN A 34 8.06 -2.87 2.87
C ASN A 34 6.91 -1.87 3.04
N LEU A 35 7.22 -0.66 3.48
CA LEU A 35 6.30 0.45 3.55
C LEU A 35 6.67 1.52 2.52
N PHE A 36 5.66 2.24 2.04
CA PHE A 36 5.81 3.26 1.03
C PHE A 36 5.04 4.51 1.45
N GLY A 37 5.76 5.62 1.63
CA GLY A 37 5.22 6.90 2.06
C GLY A 37 5.47 7.99 1.04
N PHE A 38 4.59 8.99 1.01
CA PHE A 38 4.68 10.15 0.15
C PHE A 38 4.52 11.42 0.96
N ASP A 39 5.49 12.33 0.88
CA ASP A 39 5.36 13.71 1.37
C ASP A 39 4.75 14.58 0.26
N PRO A 40 3.50 15.07 0.42
CA PRO A 40 2.85 15.90 -0.58
C PRO A 40 3.45 17.31 -0.70
N ILE A 41 4.18 17.80 0.30
CA ILE A 41 4.71 19.17 0.29
C ILE A 41 6.05 19.22 -0.46
N ASP A 42 7.02 18.35 -0.14
CA ASP A 42 8.30 18.27 -0.89
C ASP A 42 8.19 17.35 -2.11
N LYS A 43 7.04 16.71 -2.30
CA LYS A 43 6.74 15.81 -3.42
C LYS A 43 7.73 14.65 -3.49
N GLN A 44 8.05 14.08 -2.34
CA GLN A 44 9.09 13.06 -2.19
C GLN A 44 8.51 11.75 -1.69
N PHE A 45 8.94 10.65 -2.30
CA PHE A 45 8.62 9.30 -1.83
C PHE A 45 9.72 8.75 -0.95
N LYS A 46 9.35 7.97 0.06
CA LYS A 46 10.28 7.19 0.88
C LYS A 46 9.82 5.74 0.98
N VAL A 47 10.76 4.82 0.87
CA VAL A 47 10.58 3.39 1.06
C VAL A 47 11.21 3.02 2.39
N LEU A 48 10.46 2.34 3.26
CA LEU A 48 10.97 1.82 4.53
C LEU A 48 10.95 0.29 4.46
N VAL A 49 12.02 -0.34 4.94
CA VAL A 49 12.13 -1.80 5.08
C VAL A 49 12.40 -2.11 6.53
N LEU A 50 11.45 -2.80 7.16
CA LEU A 50 11.49 -3.17 8.56
C LEU A 50 11.79 -4.67 8.65
N SER A 51 12.75 -5.05 9.49
CA SER A 51 12.95 -6.45 9.86
C SER A 51 12.01 -6.84 11.00
N ASN A 52 11.32 -7.97 10.88
CA ASN A 52 10.32 -8.42 11.86
C ASN A 52 10.89 -8.85 13.23
N ILE A 53 12.19 -8.60 13.49
CA ILE A 53 12.84 -8.94 14.76
C ILE A 53 13.92 -7.88 15.02
N VAL A 54 13.92 -7.26 16.21
CA VAL A 54 15.04 -7.22 17.20
C VAL A 54 14.77 -6.16 18.28
N CYS A 55 15.21 -6.51 19.50
CA CYS A 55 15.22 -5.77 20.76
C CYS A 55 15.92 -4.39 20.69
N ASN A 56 15.52 -3.48 21.59
CA ASN A 56 16.00 -2.08 21.73
C ASN A 56 15.71 -1.19 20.52
N GLY A 57 14.47 -1.24 20.04
CA GLY A 57 13.98 -0.45 18.90
C GLY A 57 14.10 -1.20 17.58
N THR A 58 13.13 -1.01 16.70
CA THR A 58 13.11 -1.67 15.38
C THR A 58 14.07 -0.93 14.44
N LEU A 59 15.12 -1.60 13.97
CA LEU A 59 16.01 -1.04 12.94
C LEU A 59 15.29 -0.99 11.59
N ILE A 60 15.32 0.16 10.93
CA ILE A 60 14.62 0.39 9.67
C ILE A 60 15.64 0.87 8.63
N ASP A 61 15.69 0.18 7.50
CA ASP A 61 16.37 0.68 6.32
C ASP A 61 15.41 1.60 5.56
N ILE A 62 15.82 2.85 5.34
CA ILE A 62 15.04 3.85 4.63
C ILE A 62 15.75 4.27 3.36
N LEU A 63 14.97 4.41 2.29
CA LEU A 63 15.41 4.91 0.99
C LEU A 63 14.53 6.11 0.62
N THR A 64 15.16 7.24 0.40
CA THR A 64 14.50 8.40 -0.20
C THR A 64 14.59 8.27 -1.72
N LEU A 65 13.45 8.38 -2.40
CA LEU A 65 13.41 8.41 -3.86
C LEU A 65 13.63 9.83 -4.32
N GLU A 66 14.89 10.10 -4.66
CA GLU A 66 15.34 11.36 -5.20
C GLU A 66 16.19 11.12 -6.44
N SER A 67 16.61 12.20 -7.06
CA SER A 67 17.59 12.14 -8.12
C SER A 67 18.99 11.96 -7.67
N GLY A 68 19.72 11.18 -8.46
CA GLY A 68 21.11 10.89 -8.24
C GLY A 68 21.25 9.57 -7.52
N LYS A 69 22.28 9.47 -6.67
CA LYS A 69 22.66 8.20 -6.08
C LYS A 69 21.78 7.88 -4.87
N MET A 70 20.68 7.18 -5.13
CA MET A 70 19.82 6.59 -4.09
C MET A 70 20.65 5.62 -3.24
N ARG A 71 20.61 5.79 -1.91
CA ARG A 71 21.30 4.91 -0.97
C ARG A 71 20.40 4.61 0.21
N TRP A 72 20.39 3.34 0.60
CA TRP A 72 19.80 2.93 1.86
C TRP A 72 20.59 3.51 3.02
N ARG A 73 19.87 4.01 4.02
CA ARG A 73 20.44 4.36 5.32
C ARG A 73 19.57 3.79 6.43
N LYS A 74 20.12 3.74 7.63
CA LYS A 74 19.45 3.17 8.79
C LYS A 74 18.89 4.27 9.67
N ILE A 75 17.66 4.06 10.12
CA ILE A 75 17.04 4.80 11.22
C ILE A 75 16.56 3.80 12.28
N CYS A 76 16.26 4.30 13.47
CA CYS A 76 15.77 3.49 14.57
C CYS A 76 14.35 3.94 14.92
N CYS A 77 13.41 3.00 14.94
CA CYS A 77 12.12 3.23 15.56
C CYS A 77 12.27 3.04 17.07
N PRO A 78 11.88 4.03 17.90
CA PRO A 78 12.08 3.97 19.34
C PRO A 78 11.19 2.93 20.03
N LEU A 79 10.13 2.45 19.37
CA LEU A 79 9.21 1.45 19.92
C LEU A 79 9.55 0.05 19.40
N THR A 80 9.68 -0.91 20.31
CA THR A 80 9.79 -2.33 19.95
C THR A 80 8.38 -2.90 19.75
N HIS A 81 8.09 -3.41 18.55
CA HIS A 81 6.78 -4.01 18.22
C HIS A 81 6.92 -4.94 17.01
N GLU A 82 6.04 -5.92 16.92
CA GLU A 82 5.87 -6.74 15.71
C GLU A 82 5.09 -5.92 14.68
N VAL A 83 5.63 -5.77 13.47
CA VAL A 83 5.00 -4.98 12.42
C VAL A 83 3.95 -5.84 11.73
N CYS A 84 2.71 -5.37 11.69
CA CYS A 84 1.62 -6.04 10.97
C CYS A 84 1.64 -5.64 9.49
N PHE A 85 0.88 -6.38 8.66
CA PHE A 85 0.83 -6.09 7.22
C PHE A 85 0.17 -4.74 6.91
N GLU A 86 -0.78 -4.29 7.74
CA GLU A 86 -1.63 -3.17 7.39
C GLU A 86 -0.98 -1.80 7.55
N ARG A 87 -1.12 -0.98 6.51
CA ARG A 87 -0.39 0.26 6.31
C ARG A 87 -1.11 1.18 5.33
N ILE A 88 -1.02 2.49 5.55
CA ILE A 88 -1.59 3.51 4.67
C ILE A 88 -0.82 4.82 4.81
N CYS A 89 -0.67 5.59 3.72
CA CYS A 89 -0.11 6.94 3.78
C CYS A 89 -1.22 7.96 3.59
N ILE A 90 -1.37 8.88 4.54
CA ILE A 90 -2.40 9.93 4.54
C ILE A 90 -1.70 11.26 4.80
N ASN A 91 -1.83 12.20 3.87
CA ASN A 91 -1.35 13.59 4.02
C ASN A 91 0.10 13.74 4.51
N GLY A 92 1.04 12.93 4.02
CA GLY A 92 2.45 13.01 4.43
C GLY A 92 2.83 12.15 5.63
N VAL A 93 1.87 11.47 6.25
CA VAL A 93 2.11 10.57 7.39
C VAL A 93 1.85 9.13 6.94
N LEU A 94 2.84 8.27 7.13
CA LEU A 94 2.74 6.84 6.90
C LEU A 94 2.33 6.15 8.20
N TYR A 95 1.12 5.60 8.20
CA TYR A 95 0.55 4.83 9.30
C TYR A 95 0.76 3.35 9.04
N TYR A 96 1.15 2.60 10.07
CA TYR A 96 1.18 1.16 9.99
C TYR A 96 0.85 0.54 11.35
N LEU A 97 0.19 -0.62 11.30
CA LEU A 97 -0.24 -1.35 12.48
C LEU A 97 0.94 -2.14 13.06
N GLY A 98 1.10 -2.08 14.38
CA GLY A 98 2.06 -2.85 15.15
C GLY A 98 1.39 -3.58 16.31
N TYR A 99 2.03 -4.64 16.78
CA TYR A 99 1.63 -5.39 17.97
C TYR A 99 2.73 -5.34 19.02
N LYS A 100 2.39 -4.88 20.22
CA LYS A 100 3.28 -4.81 21.37
C LYS A 100 3.14 -6.11 22.16
N THR A 101 4.12 -7.00 22.05
CA THR A 101 4.08 -8.33 22.69
C THR A 101 4.08 -8.25 24.21
N ASP A 102 4.76 -7.26 24.77
CA ASP A 102 4.85 -7.00 26.22
C ASP A 102 3.54 -6.49 26.83
N GLU A 103 2.78 -5.69 26.08
CA GLU A 103 1.49 -5.14 26.51
C GLU A 103 0.28 -5.91 25.96
N GLU A 104 0.51 -6.95 25.16
CA GLU A 104 -0.52 -7.71 24.42
C GLU A 104 -1.56 -6.82 23.72
N SER A 105 -1.11 -5.73 23.10
CA SER A 105 -1.99 -4.71 22.52
C SER A 105 -1.50 -4.19 21.18
N TYR A 106 -2.43 -3.66 20.38
CA TYR A 106 -2.13 -3.02 19.11
C TYR A 106 -1.77 -1.54 19.30
N VAL A 107 -0.88 -1.08 18.43
CA VAL A 107 -0.42 0.31 18.33
C VAL A 107 -0.40 0.71 16.86
N VAL A 108 -0.76 1.94 16.55
CA VAL A 108 -0.49 2.52 15.22
C VAL A 108 0.76 3.38 15.32
N ALA A 109 1.79 3.00 14.58
CA ALA A 109 2.97 3.83 14.39
C ALA A 109 2.68 4.84 13.26
N CYS A 110 2.98 6.10 13.54
CA CYS A 110 2.80 7.23 12.65
C CYS A 110 4.19 7.76 12.30
N PHE A 111 4.62 7.52 11.07
CA PHE A 111 5.90 8.00 10.57
C PHE A 111 5.66 9.24 9.71
N ASP A 112 6.11 10.40 10.18
CA ASP A 112 6.12 11.61 9.36
C ASP A 112 7.14 11.42 8.23
N VAL A 113 6.65 11.39 6.98
CA VAL A 113 7.52 11.06 5.84
C VAL A 113 8.57 12.15 5.64
N ARG A 114 8.26 13.40 5.94
CA ARG A 114 9.16 14.53 5.73
C ARG A 114 10.24 14.58 6.80
N TYR A 115 9.81 14.65 8.07
CA TYR A 115 10.71 14.84 9.21
C TYR A 115 11.32 13.53 9.70
N GLU A 116 10.78 12.39 9.28
CA GLU A 116 11.22 11.04 9.65
C GLU A 116 11.09 10.77 11.15
N GLU A 117 10.06 11.35 11.74
CA GLU A 117 9.75 11.24 13.15
C GLU A 117 8.62 10.24 13.39
N PHE A 118 8.72 9.52 14.50
CA PHE A 118 7.70 8.56 14.92
C PHE A 118 6.83 9.13 16.04
N LYS A 119 5.52 9.00 15.86
CA LYS A 119 4.52 9.07 16.94
C LYS A 119 3.80 7.73 17.04
N PHE A 120 3.22 7.44 18.19
CA PHE A 120 2.51 6.19 18.44
C PHE A 120 1.15 6.46 19.05
N ILE A 121 0.14 5.77 18.54
CA ILE A 121 -1.25 5.91 18.95
C ILE A 121 -1.70 4.56 19.50
N ASP A 122 -2.25 4.55 20.72
CA ASP A 122 -2.88 3.36 21.28
C ASP A 122 -4.05 2.95 20.38
N ALA A 123 -4.05 1.68 20.00
CA ALA A 123 -4.97 1.14 19.03
C ALA A 123 -5.64 -0.14 19.54
N LYS A 124 -5.88 -0.23 20.85
CA LYS A 124 -6.55 -1.39 21.49
C LYS A 124 -7.95 -1.67 20.93
N CYS A 125 -8.57 -0.69 20.27
CA CYS A 125 -9.88 -0.81 19.64
C CYS A 125 -9.87 -1.54 18.28
N ILE A 126 -8.70 -1.68 17.63
CA ILE A 126 -8.53 -2.36 16.34
C ILE A 126 -7.74 -3.67 16.52
N GLY A 127 -7.91 -4.59 15.57
CA GLY A 127 -7.29 -5.92 15.61
C GLY A 127 -6.39 -6.20 14.41
N ARG A 128 -5.77 -7.39 14.40
CA ARG A 128 -4.85 -7.84 13.34
C ARG A 128 -5.44 -7.81 11.93
N GLU A 129 -6.73 -8.11 11.83
CA GLU A 129 -7.45 -8.19 10.54
C GLU A 129 -8.05 -6.84 10.13
N THR A 130 -7.86 -5.79 10.94
CA THR A 130 -8.40 -4.47 10.66
C THR A 130 -7.65 -3.82 9.51
N ARG A 131 -8.40 -3.42 8.48
CA ARG A 131 -7.89 -2.63 7.38
C ARG A 131 -7.75 -1.17 7.82
N LEU A 132 -6.55 -0.60 7.70
CA LEU A 132 -6.38 0.85 7.88
C LEU A 132 -6.94 1.59 6.66
N ILE A 133 -7.69 2.66 6.93
CA ILE A 133 -8.40 3.45 5.92
C ILE A 133 -8.20 4.94 6.12
N ASN A 134 -8.33 5.69 5.03
CA ASN A 134 -8.45 7.13 5.04
C ASN A 134 -9.93 7.49 4.99
N TYR A 135 -10.52 7.84 6.13
CA TYR A 135 -11.92 8.28 6.20
C TYR A 135 -11.98 9.81 6.21
N LYS A 136 -12.20 10.40 5.04
CA LYS A 136 -12.33 11.87 4.87
C LYS A 136 -11.14 12.66 5.45
N GLY A 137 -9.92 12.15 5.24
CA GLY A 137 -8.67 12.76 5.72
C GLY A 137 -8.25 12.32 7.12
N LYS A 138 -9.04 11.50 7.80
CA LYS A 138 -8.73 10.95 9.13
C LYS A 138 -8.31 9.49 9.03
N LEU A 139 -7.41 9.08 9.91
CA LEU A 139 -7.07 7.68 10.08
C LEU A 139 -8.28 6.92 10.63
N GLY A 140 -8.59 5.78 10.04
CA GLY A 140 -9.55 4.83 10.60
C GLY A 140 -9.09 3.39 10.46
N GLY A 141 -9.78 2.51 11.16
CA GLY A 141 -9.68 1.06 11.01
C GLY A 141 -11.06 0.49 10.73
N ILE A 142 -11.16 -0.47 9.81
CA ILE A 142 -12.43 -1.13 9.49
C ILE A 142 -12.25 -2.64 9.36
N ASP A 143 -13.18 -3.38 9.94
CA ASP A 143 -13.23 -4.83 9.91
C ASP A 143 -14.66 -5.38 9.91
N TRP A 144 -14.79 -6.65 9.55
CA TRP A 144 -16.04 -7.39 9.70
C TRP A 144 -16.23 -7.75 11.18
N VAL A 145 -17.44 -7.57 11.70
CA VAL A 145 -17.77 -7.99 13.06
C VAL A 145 -17.74 -9.51 13.14
N LYS A 146 -16.93 -10.06 14.05
CA LYS A 146 -16.82 -11.51 14.27
C LYS A 146 -18.17 -12.09 14.71
N GLY A 147 -18.69 -13.04 13.95
CA GLY A 147 -20.01 -13.63 14.19
C GLY A 147 -21.20 -12.73 13.82
N GLY A 148 -20.94 -11.50 13.35
CA GLY A 148 -21.96 -10.59 12.86
C GLY A 148 -22.44 -10.98 11.46
N ASN A 149 -23.73 -10.83 11.20
CA ASN A 149 -24.30 -11.10 9.89
C ASN A 149 -24.29 -9.80 9.05
N ARG A 150 -23.32 -9.67 8.13
CA ARG A 150 -23.16 -8.50 7.23
C ARG A 150 -22.87 -7.19 7.98
N GLU A 151 -22.19 -7.27 9.12
CA GLU A 151 -21.87 -6.10 9.93
C GLU A 151 -20.41 -5.66 9.76
N LEU A 152 -20.21 -4.39 9.47
CA LEU A 152 -18.90 -3.73 9.46
C LEU A 152 -18.75 -2.86 10.71
N CYS A 153 -17.60 -2.97 11.38
CA CYS A 153 -17.20 -2.08 12.45
C CYS A 153 -16.12 -1.13 11.92
N MET A 154 -16.34 0.17 12.07
CA MET A 154 -15.42 1.21 11.67
C MET A 154 -15.04 2.05 12.89
N TRP A 155 -13.75 2.22 13.09
CA TRP A 155 -13.17 3.14 14.06
C TRP A 155 -12.54 4.31 13.34
N VAL A 156 -12.81 5.53 13.80
CA VAL A 156 -12.23 6.76 13.25
C VAL A 156 -11.49 7.50 14.35
N LEU A 157 -10.25 7.87 14.11
CA LEU A 157 -9.46 8.70 15.01
C LEU A 157 -9.88 10.16 14.84
N GLU A 158 -10.61 10.69 15.83
CA GLU A 158 -11.17 12.04 15.79
C GLU A 158 -10.15 13.10 16.19
N ASP A 159 -9.34 12.78 17.21
CA ASP A 159 -8.31 13.66 17.76
C ASP A 159 -7.03 12.85 17.99
N VAL A 160 -5.98 13.18 17.24
CA VAL A 160 -4.69 12.48 17.29
C VAL A 160 -3.97 12.73 18.61
N GLU A 161 -4.06 13.93 19.16
CA GLU A 161 -3.32 14.34 20.35
C GLU A 161 -3.97 13.77 21.62
N LYS A 162 -5.32 13.71 21.64
CA LYS A 162 -6.06 13.05 22.72
C LYS A 162 -6.24 11.55 22.54
N GLN A 163 -5.91 11.03 21.35
CA GLN A 163 -6.12 9.63 20.95
C GLN A 163 -7.60 9.19 21.10
N GLU A 164 -8.52 10.06 20.72
CA GLU A 164 -9.96 9.81 20.81
C GLU A 164 -10.46 9.07 19.56
N TRP A 165 -11.00 7.87 19.77
CA TRP A 165 -11.57 7.03 18.71
C TRP A 165 -13.10 6.98 18.80
N SER A 166 -13.77 7.17 17.66
CA SER A 166 -15.21 6.98 17.51
C SER A 166 -15.51 5.63 16.86
N LYS A 167 -16.46 4.88 17.42
CA LYS A 167 -16.93 3.59 16.89
C LYS A 167 -18.23 3.76 16.10
N TYR A 168 -18.28 3.14 14.94
CA TYR A 168 -19.47 3.03 14.11
C TYR A 168 -19.67 1.58 13.70
N VAL A 169 -20.91 1.10 13.77
CA VAL A 169 -21.27 -0.25 13.33
C VAL A 169 -22.38 -0.13 12.31
N TYR A 170 -22.19 -0.77 11.16
CA TYR A 170 -23.11 -0.72 10.03
C TYR A 170 -23.52 -2.11 9.63
N THR A 171 -24.83 -2.34 9.51
CA THR A 171 -25.38 -3.56 8.94
C THR A 171 -25.67 -3.31 7.46
N LEU A 172 -25.02 -4.06 6.58
CA LEU A 172 -25.23 -3.92 5.14
C LEU A 172 -26.67 -4.36 4.76
N PRO A 173 -27.30 -3.68 3.79
CA PRO A 173 -28.56 -4.10 3.20
C PRO A 173 -28.47 -5.53 2.62
N GLU A 174 -29.62 -6.20 2.54
CA GLU A 174 -29.67 -7.54 1.96
C GLU A 174 -29.28 -7.54 0.48
N ASN A 175 -28.47 -8.52 0.08
CA ASN A 175 -28.05 -8.68 -1.30
C ASN A 175 -27.79 -10.16 -1.59
N GLU A 176 -28.45 -10.69 -2.63
CA GLU A 176 -28.33 -12.09 -3.06
C GLU A 176 -26.91 -12.49 -3.54
N VAL A 177 -26.02 -11.52 -3.79
CA VAL A 177 -24.64 -11.77 -4.26
C VAL A 177 -23.63 -11.73 -3.10
N LEU A 178 -23.93 -11.04 -2.00
CA LEU A 178 -23.09 -10.99 -0.80
C LEU A 178 -23.40 -12.13 0.19
N ILE A 179 -23.73 -13.33 -0.32
CA ILE A 179 -23.98 -14.50 0.52
C ILE A 179 -22.68 -14.94 1.23
N ASP A 180 -21.54 -14.82 0.53
CA ASP A 180 -20.22 -15.22 1.02
C ASP A 180 -19.36 -14.01 1.44
N LEU A 181 -19.75 -13.30 2.50
CA LEU A 181 -19.03 -12.10 2.99
C LEU A 181 -17.52 -12.33 3.21
N TYR A 182 -17.13 -13.53 3.64
CA TYR A 182 -15.72 -13.88 3.89
C TYR A 182 -14.84 -13.78 2.62
N LYS A 183 -15.45 -13.80 1.42
CA LYS A 183 -14.77 -13.60 0.14
C LYS A 183 -14.46 -12.14 -0.15
N TYR A 184 -15.07 -11.19 0.58
CA TYR A 184 -14.93 -9.75 0.35
C TYR A 184 -14.06 -9.10 1.42
N ASN A 185 -13.03 -8.39 0.98
CA ASN A 185 -12.20 -7.52 1.81
C ASN A 185 -12.61 -6.07 1.63
N VAL A 186 -12.38 -5.26 2.67
CA VAL A 186 -12.39 -3.81 2.52
C VAL A 186 -11.15 -3.40 1.75
N ALA A 187 -11.33 -2.85 0.55
CA ALA A 187 -10.24 -2.30 -0.25
C ALA A 187 -9.78 -0.95 0.32
N GLY A 188 -10.76 -0.15 0.77
CA GLY A 188 -10.56 1.14 1.42
C GLY A 188 -11.87 1.94 1.44
N VAL A 189 -11.75 3.26 1.57
CA VAL A 189 -12.87 4.20 1.51
C VAL A 189 -12.58 5.24 0.44
N THR A 190 -13.59 5.62 -0.34
CA THR A 190 -13.45 6.68 -1.35
C THR A 190 -13.43 8.07 -0.70
N ALA A 191 -12.98 9.08 -1.45
CA ALA A 191 -13.11 10.49 -1.04
C ALA A 191 -14.56 10.92 -0.65
N ARG A 192 -15.59 10.21 -1.11
CA ARG A 192 -17.00 10.46 -0.76
C ARG A 192 -17.44 9.79 0.55
N GLY A 193 -16.58 9.01 1.19
CA GLY A 193 -16.90 8.22 2.38
C GLY A 193 -17.57 6.88 2.08
N GLU A 194 -17.51 6.39 0.84
CA GLU A 194 -18.08 5.09 0.48
C GLU A 194 -17.05 3.99 0.74
N VAL A 195 -17.44 2.97 1.53
CA VAL A 195 -16.61 1.80 1.79
C VAL A 195 -16.62 0.90 0.56
N VAL A 196 -15.44 0.61 0.03
CA VAL A 196 -15.28 -0.26 -1.15
C VAL A 196 -14.97 -1.67 -0.69
N LEU A 197 -15.84 -2.61 -1.04
CA LEU A 197 -15.65 -4.03 -0.80
C LEU A 197 -15.29 -4.71 -2.11
N SER A 198 -14.14 -5.38 -2.12
CA SER A 198 -13.69 -6.15 -3.28
C SER A 198 -13.56 -7.61 -2.92
N ARG A 199 -13.93 -8.47 -3.88
CA ARG A 199 -13.66 -9.89 -3.79
C ARG A 199 -12.14 -10.13 -3.78
N LYS A 200 -11.69 -11.10 -2.97
CA LYS A 200 -10.27 -11.46 -2.80
C LYS A 200 -9.69 -12.16 -4.03
N PHE A 201 -10.51 -13.00 -4.67
CA PHE A 201 -10.14 -13.84 -5.79
C PHE A 201 -11.27 -13.91 -6.80
N ALA A 202 -10.91 -13.95 -8.07
CA ALA A 202 -11.79 -14.43 -9.12
C ALA A 202 -11.70 -15.97 -9.10
N ASP A 203 -12.84 -16.65 -8.94
CA ASP A 203 -12.88 -18.11 -8.87
C ASP A 203 -13.16 -18.72 -10.26
N MET A 204 -12.76 -19.98 -10.44
CA MET A 204 -12.90 -20.69 -11.71
C MET A 204 -14.36 -21.01 -12.10
N TRP A 205 -15.31 -20.87 -11.17
CA TRP A 205 -16.72 -21.28 -11.35
C TRP A 205 -17.70 -20.09 -11.42
N SER A 206 -17.20 -18.88 -11.23
CA SER A 206 -17.95 -17.64 -11.15
C SER A 206 -17.30 -16.67 -12.14
N SER A 207 -17.91 -16.56 -13.31
CA SER A 207 -17.48 -15.63 -14.35
C SER A 207 -17.69 -14.16 -13.99
N GLN A 208 -18.25 -13.87 -12.81
CA GLN A 208 -18.66 -12.52 -12.41
C GLN A 208 -17.83 -12.05 -11.21
N PHE A 209 -17.03 -11.02 -11.44
CA PHE A 209 -16.29 -10.33 -10.40
C PHE A 209 -17.02 -9.03 -10.01
N TYR A 210 -17.43 -8.90 -8.76
CA TYR A 210 -18.13 -7.71 -8.28
C TYR A 210 -17.30 -6.92 -7.30
N VAL A 211 -17.38 -5.59 -7.44
CA VAL A 211 -16.98 -4.61 -6.43
C VAL A 211 -18.24 -3.93 -5.89
N PHE A 212 -18.30 -3.76 -4.58
CA PHE A 212 -19.42 -3.10 -3.92
C PHE A 212 -18.99 -1.76 -3.34
N PHE A 213 -19.86 -0.77 -3.48
CA PHE A 213 -19.73 0.56 -2.89
C PHE A 213 -20.83 0.70 -1.85
N PHE A 214 -20.44 0.65 -0.58
CA PHE A 214 -21.34 0.85 0.55
C PHE A 214 -21.27 2.31 1.02
N ASN A 215 -22.40 3.00 1.03
CA ASN A 215 -22.52 4.35 1.58
C ASN A 215 -23.05 4.28 3.02
N PRO A 216 -22.22 4.56 4.05
CA PRO A 216 -22.65 4.42 5.44
C PRO A 216 -23.70 5.45 5.87
N GLU A 217 -23.72 6.64 5.25
CA GLU A 217 -24.67 7.72 5.59
C GLU A 217 -26.07 7.41 5.08
N LYS A 218 -26.17 6.86 3.86
CA LYS A 218 -27.44 6.53 3.20
C LYS A 218 -27.88 5.09 3.44
N ASN A 219 -27.00 4.27 4.02
CA ASN A 219 -27.15 2.82 4.13
C ASN A 219 -27.51 2.16 2.78
N THR A 220 -26.82 2.55 1.72
CA THR A 220 -27.04 2.00 0.37
C THR A 220 -25.85 1.19 -0.07
N LEU A 221 -26.11 0.06 -0.73
CA LEU A 221 -25.09 -0.81 -1.29
C LEU A 221 -25.25 -0.85 -2.81
N GLN A 222 -24.27 -0.33 -3.53
CA GLN A 222 -24.20 -0.42 -4.98
C GLN A 222 -23.23 -1.53 -5.38
N ARG A 223 -23.51 -2.21 -6.49
CA ARG A 223 -22.62 -3.22 -7.06
C ARG A 223 -22.20 -2.81 -8.45
N VAL A 224 -20.95 -3.12 -8.80
CA VAL A 224 -20.39 -2.94 -10.13
C VAL A 224 -19.72 -4.25 -10.53
N GLU A 225 -20.07 -4.75 -11.70
CA GLU A 225 -19.41 -5.91 -12.30
C GLU A 225 -18.13 -5.45 -13.00
N ILE A 226 -17.01 -6.07 -12.66
CA ILE A 226 -15.73 -5.86 -13.33
C ILE A 226 -15.55 -6.99 -14.34
N GLN A 227 -15.40 -6.60 -15.60
CA GLN A 227 -15.19 -7.51 -16.71
C GLN A 227 -13.70 -7.86 -16.86
N GLY A 228 -13.41 -8.91 -17.63
CA GLY A 228 -12.05 -9.36 -17.92
C GLY A 228 -11.59 -10.53 -17.06
N PHE A 229 -12.51 -11.13 -16.29
CA PHE A 229 -12.26 -12.31 -15.46
C PHE A 229 -12.96 -13.57 -16.00
N GLU A 230 -13.54 -13.51 -17.20
CA GLU A 230 -14.47 -14.54 -17.70
C GLU A 230 -13.79 -15.83 -18.20
N ASP A 231 -12.46 -15.83 -18.44
CA ASP A 231 -11.81 -16.89 -19.25
C ASP A 231 -10.47 -17.43 -18.70
N GLU A 232 -10.16 -17.20 -17.42
CA GLU A 232 -8.79 -17.46 -16.94
C GLU A 232 -8.50 -18.90 -16.49
N GLY A 233 -9.52 -19.76 -16.31
CA GLY A 233 -9.35 -21.17 -15.93
C GLY A 233 -8.44 -21.42 -14.72
N ARG A 234 -8.18 -20.36 -13.93
CA ARG A 234 -7.23 -20.28 -12.82
C ARG A 234 -7.78 -19.30 -11.80
N GLU A 235 -7.43 -19.54 -10.54
CA GLU A 235 -7.71 -18.60 -9.46
C GLU A 235 -6.74 -17.41 -9.55
N ILE A 236 -7.30 -16.19 -9.57
CA ILE A 236 -6.53 -14.94 -9.68
C ILE A 236 -6.72 -14.15 -8.40
N TYR A 237 -5.61 -13.74 -7.79
CA TYR A 237 -5.64 -12.80 -6.68
C TYR A 237 -5.82 -11.38 -7.21
N VAL A 238 -6.84 -10.69 -6.71
CA VAL A 238 -7.15 -9.31 -7.13
C VAL A 238 -6.77 -8.35 -6.01
N TYR A 239 -5.93 -7.38 -6.34
CA TYR A 239 -5.58 -6.27 -5.46
C TYR A 239 -6.34 -5.02 -5.90
N THR A 240 -7.19 -4.53 -5.01
CA THR A 240 -7.99 -3.32 -5.26
C THR A 240 -7.42 -2.16 -4.46
N PHE A 241 -7.24 -1.04 -5.13
CA PHE A 241 -6.78 0.21 -4.55
C PHE A 241 -7.85 1.28 -4.77
N VAL A 242 -8.14 2.05 -3.73
CA VAL A 242 -9.05 3.20 -3.79
C VAL A 242 -8.26 4.50 -3.89
N ASP A 243 -8.96 5.60 -4.20
CA ASP A 243 -8.40 6.96 -4.24
C ASP A 243 -7.13 7.07 -5.09
N TYR A 244 -7.13 6.38 -6.23
CA TYR A 244 -6.10 6.57 -7.23
C TYR A 244 -6.12 8.03 -7.72
N VAL A 245 -4.99 8.72 -7.54
CA VAL A 245 -4.77 10.07 -8.05
C VAL A 245 -3.72 10.00 -9.14
N GLU A 246 -4.11 10.37 -10.36
CA GLU A 246 -3.18 10.58 -11.45
C GLU A 246 -2.61 11.99 -11.37
N ASP A 247 -1.30 12.11 -11.16
CA ASP A 247 -0.59 13.38 -11.35
C ASP A 247 0.36 13.25 -12.54
N LEU A 248 -0.13 13.67 -13.71
CA LEU A 248 0.64 13.70 -14.97
C LEU A 248 1.80 14.73 -14.93
N THR A 249 1.81 15.61 -13.95
CA THR A 249 2.87 16.61 -13.75
C THR A 249 3.95 16.11 -12.81
N PHE A 250 3.64 15.12 -11.97
CA PHE A 250 4.57 14.49 -11.06
C PHE A 250 5.65 13.76 -11.85
N ASN A 251 6.88 14.24 -11.73
CA ASN A 251 8.01 13.69 -12.44
C ASN A 251 9.08 13.28 -11.43
N ILE A 252 9.19 11.97 -11.16
CA ILE A 252 10.32 11.43 -10.37
C ILE A 252 11.65 11.87 -11.03
N MET A 253 11.66 12.13 -12.35
CA MET A 253 12.84 12.59 -13.10
C MET A 253 13.07 14.10 -13.19
N LYS A 254 12.17 14.99 -12.75
CA LYS A 254 12.57 16.43 -12.71
C LYS A 254 13.64 16.68 -11.65
N THR A 255 13.73 15.79 -10.68
CA THR A 255 14.87 15.64 -9.81
C THR A 255 16.10 15.17 -10.63
N SER A 256 15.98 14.23 -11.56
CA SER A 256 17.13 13.56 -12.21
C SER A 256 17.56 14.22 -13.53
N TYR A 257 18.53 15.12 -13.49
CA TYR A 257 19.33 15.43 -14.67
C TYR A 257 20.64 14.63 -14.66
N GLY A 258 20.84 13.84 -15.72
CA GLY A 258 22.16 13.41 -16.17
C GLY A 258 22.31 11.95 -16.61
N ALA A 259 21.72 11.56 -17.74
CA ALA A 259 22.30 10.59 -18.70
C ALA A 259 21.44 10.47 -19.96
N LYS A 260 22.08 10.22 -21.11
CA LYS A 260 21.49 10.21 -22.47
C LYS A 260 20.79 8.88 -22.78
N SER A 261 19.68 8.97 -23.51
CA SER A 261 18.81 7.86 -23.93
C SER A 261 19.31 7.10 -25.16
N ILE A 262 18.98 5.80 -25.23
CA ILE A 262 18.87 5.02 -26.48
C ILE A 262 17.52 4.28 -26.44
N GLU A 263 16.70 4.47 -27.48
CA GLU A 263 15.40 3.82 -27.65
C GLU A 263 15.54 2.48 -28.39
N GLN A 264 14.74 1.48 -28.01
CA GLN A 264 14.41 0.35 -28.88
C GLN A 264 12.90 0.33 -29.13
N GLU A 265 12.51 0.59 -30.37
CA GLU A 265 11.12 0.58 -30.82
C GLU A 265 10.51 -0.82 -30.78
N ARG A 266 9.28 -0.91 -30.25
CA ARG A 266 8.30 -1.93 -30.67
C ARG A 266 7.06 -1.22 -31.20
N LYS A 267 6.59 -1.66 -32.37
CA LYS A 267 5.44 -1.09 -33.09
C LYS A 267 4.14 -1.21 -32.29
N PRO A 268 3.32 -0.14 -32.19
CA PRO A 268 2.00 -0.20 -31.58
C PRO A 268 0.93 -0.66 -32.57
N THR A 269 -0.05 -1.41 -32.07
CA THR A 269 -1.36 -1.55 -32.71
C THR A 269 -2.41 -0.97 -31.78
N SER A 270 -3.28 -0.13 -32.35
CA SER A 270 -4.40 0.63 -31.76
C SER A 270 -4.09 2.09 -31.37
N THR A 271 -4.86 2.97 -32.03
CA THR A 271 -4.89 4.43 -31.91
C THR A 271 -5.53 4.85 -30.59
N GLY A 272 -4.68 5.18 -29.63
CA GLY A 272 -4.97 6.05 -28.50
C GLY A 272 -3.86 7.09 -28.42
N VAL A 273 -4.19 8.35 -28.14
CA VAL A 273 -3.22 9.44 -27.99
C VAL A 273 -2.20 9.03 -26.91
N ALA A 274 -0.96 8.77 -27.33
CA ALA A 274 0.13 8.44 -26.43
C ALA A 274 0.53 9.69 -25.63
N SER A 275 -0.03 9.87 -24.44
CA SER A 275 0.55 10.72 -23.43
C SER A 275 1.65 9.95 -22.72
N VAL A 276 2.90 10.34 -22.95
CA VAL A 276 4.07 9.79 -22.25
C VAL A 276 3.96 10.17 -20.77
N ASN A 277 3.70 9.19 -19.90
CA ASN A 277 3.72 9.36 -18.45
C ASN A 277 5.17 9.29 -17.95
N LYS A 278 5.57 10.22 -17.08
CA LYS A 278 6.96 10.47 -16.66
C LYS A 278 7.49 9.48 -15.61
N PHE A 279 6.92 8.29 -15.54
CA PHE A 279 7.47 7.14 -14.79
C PHE A 279 8.49 6.34 -15.62
N ASP A 280 8.49 6.54 -16.93
CA ASP A 280 9.17 5.72 -17.94
C ASP A 280 10.71 5.67 -17.85
N ALA A 281 11.38 6.74 -17.45
CA ALA A 281 12.84 6.76 -17.35
C ALA A 281 13.45 6.10 -16.09
N LEU A 282 12.64 5.63 -15.13
CA LEU A 282 13.19 4.71 -14.11
C LEU A 282 13.54 3.34 -14.73
N CYS A 283 12.84 2.97 -15.81
CA CYS A 283 13.08 1.73 -16.55
C CYS A 283 14.28 1.80 -17.51
N LEU A 284 14.81 3.00 -17.76
CA LEU A 284 15.91 3.23 -18.71
C LEU A 284 17.30 3.21 -18.03
N LEU A 285 17.37 2.89 -16.73
CA LEU A 285 18.62 2.85 -15.96
C LEU A 285 19.35 1.50 -16.02
N ASP A 286 18.78 0.48 -16.66
CA ASP A 286 19.39 -0.85 -16.79
C ASP A 286 20.10 -0.99 -18.14
N CYS A 287 21.31 -0.44 -18.26
CA CYS A 287 22.36 -0.93 -19.17
C CYS A 287 23.66 -0.17 -18.87
N ASP A 288 24.47 -0.68 -17.94
CA ASP A 288 25.92 -0.61 -18.05
C ASP A 288 26.56 -1.71 -17.18
N GLU A 289 27.65 -2.26 -17.71
CA GLU A 289 28.52 -3.33 -17.19
C GLU A 289 28.10 -4.79 -17.46
N PHE A 290 28.31 -5.23 -18.72
CA PHE A 290 29.02 -6.49 -19.00
C PHE A 290 29.66 -6.42 -20.40
N THR A 291 30.86 -5.84 -20.49
CA THR A 291 31.78 -6.06 -21.62
C THR A 291 33.24 -6.01 -21.17
N GLY A 292 33.96 -7.11 -21.39
CA GLY A 292 35.43 -7.22 -21.38
C GLY A 292 36.03 -7.73 -20.07
N ALA A 293 36.89 -8.75 -20.02
CA ALA A 293 37.71 -9.33 -21.10
C ALA A 293 38.01 -10.81 -20.82
N GLU A 294 37.87 -11.61 -21.88
CA GLU A 294 38.70 -12.79 -22.10
C GLU A 294 40.11 -12.33 -22.50
N THR A 295 41.12 -12.82 -21.79
CA THR A 295 42.33 -13.51 -22.28
C THR A 295 43.10 -14.04 -21.08
#